data_AF-A0A4P8GLX2-F1
#
_entry.id   AF-A0A4P8GLX2-F1
#
_cell.length_a   1.000
_cell.length_b   1.000
_cell.length_c   1.000
_cell.angle_alpha   90.00
_cell.angle_beta   90.00
_cell.angle_gamma   90.00
#
_symmetry.space_group_name_H-M   'P 1'
#
loop_
_entity.id
_entity.type
_entity.pdbx_description
1 polymer ?
#
loop_
_entity_poly.entity_id
_entity_poly.type
_entity_poly.pdbx_seq_one_letter_code
_entity_poly.pdbx_strand_id
1 'polypeptide(L)'
;MPITWSGRATQTVSAAAMSALLLTSAMKHFREPAFFHQVVPDFLCRDDSGDRPNGPFAVMTRDEWVALSGLAEAGAAVGLLIPATRKAAATGVTAMLAVFLAGHADALRRAYSPAGTPAQRKSHTVRLPLQVPLIFWAWSLRKPGLRR
;
A
#
# COMPACT_ATOMS: atom_id res chain seq x y z
N MET A 1 -18.93 -20.82 28.40
CA MET A 1 -17.49 -21.12 28.26
C MET A 1 -16.86 -20.02 27.40
N PRO A 2 -15.79 -19.33 27.84
CA PRO A 2 -15.13 -18.34 26.99
C PRO A 2 -14.39 -19.05 25.84
N ILE A 3 -14.58 -18.58 24.61
CA ILE A 3 -13.88 -19.10 23.42
C ILE A 3 -12.42 -18.64 23.53
N THR A 4 -11.50 -19.56 23.84
CA THR A 4 -10.05 -19.28 23.84
C THR A 4 -9.48 -19.57 22.46
N TRP A 5 -9.11 -18.52 21.73
CA TRP A 5 -8.41 -18.66 20.45
C TRP A 5 -6.94 -18.97 20.67
N SER A 6 -6.40 -19.97 19.96
CA SER A 6 -4.95 -20.21 19.96
C SER A 6 -4.21 -19.07 19.25
N GLY A 7 -2.98 -18.76 19.69
CA GLY A 7 -2.16 -17.71 19.07
C GLY A 7 -1.95 -17.90 17.56
N ARG A 8 -1.93 -19.15 17.09
CA ARG A 8 -1.88 -19.48 15.65
C ARG A 8 -3.18 -19.10 14.93
N ALA A 9 -4.33 -19.38 15.52
CA ALA A 9 -5.62 -19.07 14.92
C ALA A 9 -5.85 -17.55 14.85
N THR A 10 -5.52 -16.81 15.91
CA THR A 10 -5.52 -15.34 15.91
C THR A 10 -4.62 -14.78 14.82
N GLN A 11 -3.42 -15.34 14.64
CA GLN A 11 -2.51 -14.88 13.61
C GLN A 11 -3.03 -15.16 12.19
N THR A 12 -3.64 -16.33 11.96
CA THR A 12 -4.22 -16.66 10.65
C THR A 12 -5.38 -15.73 10.30
N VAL A 13 -6.27 -15.44 11.25
CA VAL A 13 -7.36 -14.47 11.06
C VAL A 13 -6.80 -13.07 10.77
N SER A 14 -5.78 -12.65 11.52
CA SER A 14 -5.11 -11.36 11.32
C SER A 14 -4.45 -11.25 9.94
N ALA A 15 -3.78 -12.32 9.47
CA ALA A 15 -3.21 -12.39 8.13
C ALA A 15 -4.29 -12.36 7.05
N ALA A 16 -5.41 -13.06 7.24
CA ALA A 16 -6.53 -13.03 6.32
C ALA A 16 -7.17 -11.63 6.22
N ALA A 17 -7.32 -10.93 7.34
CA ALA A 17 -7.84 -9.57 7.36
C ALA A 17 -6.92 -8.58 6.62
N MET A 18 -5.60 -8.63 6.84
CA MET A 18 -4.65 -7.82 6.07
C MET A 18 -4.70 -8.18 4.57
N SER A 19 -4.79 -9.47 4.24
CA SER A 19 -4.90 -9.94 2.84
C SER A 19 -6.16 -9.42 2.16
N ALA A 20 -7.29 -9.37 2.87
CA ALA A 20 -8.54 -8.83 2.35
C ALA A 20 -8.45 -7.33 2.04
N LEU A 21 -7.78 -6.55 2.90
CA LEU A 21 -7.52 -5.13 2.65
C LEU A 21 -6.63 -4.93 1.41
N LEU A 22 -5.54 -5.70 1.30
CA LEU A 22 -4.64 -5.65 0.16
C LEU A 22 -5.34 -6.06 -1.15
N LEU A 23 -6.15 -7.12 -1.14
CA LEU A 23 -6.91 -7.53 -2.33
C LEU A 23 -7.94 -6.47 -2.74
N THR A 24 -8.63 -5.86 -1.77
CA THR A 24 -9.58 -4.78 -2.05
C THR A 24 -8.88 -3.57 -2.66
N SER A 25 -7.71 -3.21 -2.12
CA SER A 25 -6.85 -2.15 -2.67
C SER A 25 -6.35 -2.50 -4.08
N ALA A 26 -5.85 -3.72 -4.29
CA ALA A 26 -5.39 -4.20 -5.60
C ALA A 26 -6.51 -4.15 -6.64
N MET A 27 -7.72 -4.64 -6.31
CA MET A 27 -8.88 -4.54 -7.19
C MET A 27 -9.20 -3.10 -7.57
N LYS A 28 -9.04 -2.15 -6.64
CA LYS A 28 -9.24 -0.73 -6.92
C LYS A 28 -8.17 -0.16 -7.87
N HIS A 29 -6.92 -0.59 -7.77
CA HIS A 29 -5.86 -0.15 -8.70
C HIS A 29 -6.22 -0.45 -10.16
N PHE A 30 -6.81 -1.62 -10.43
CA PHE A 30 -7.20 -2.02 -11.79
C PHE A 30 -8.55 -1.44 -12.23
N ARG A 31 -9.51 -1.24 -11.31
CA ARG A 31 -10.85 -0.71 -11.64
C ARG A 31 -10.91 0.82 -11.73
N GLU A 32 -10.15 1.50 -10.87
CA GLU A 32 -10.16 2.96 -10.72
C GLU A 32 -8.73 3.52 -10.60
N PRO A 33 -7.84 3.33 -11.60
CA PRO A 33 -6.43 3.70 -11.51
C PRO A 33 -6.21 5.20 -11.23
N ALA A 34 -7.07 6.06 -11.77
CA ALA A 34 -7.02 7.51 -11.59
C ALA A 34 -7.07 7.94 -10.11
N PHE A 35 -7.69 7.13 -9.23
CA PHE A 35 -7.72 7.40 -7.78
C PHE A 35 -6.32 7.46 -7.15
N PHE A 36 -5.37 6.70 -7.71
CA PHE A 36 -4.01 6.56 -7.20
C PHE A 36 -3.02 7.53 -7.85
N HIS A 37 -3.39 8.17 -8.96
CA HIS A 37 -2.49 9.08 -9.70
C HIS A 37 -1.93 10.20 -8.82
N GLN A 38 -2.77 10.72 -7.92
CA GLN A 38 -2.38 11.77 -6.96
C GLN A 38 -1.33 11.33 -5.94
N VAL A 39 -1.08 10.03 -5.76
CA VAL A 39 -0.12 9.47 -4.80
C VAL A 39 1.20 9.10 -5.48
N VAL A 40 1.16 8.77 -6.78
CA VAL A 40 2.38 8.46 -7.53
C VAL A 40 3.17 9.77 -7.73
N PRO A 41 4.45 9.84 -7.31
CA PRO A 41 5.26 11.03 -7.51
C PRO A 41 5.59 11.28 -8.99
N ASP A 42 5.59 12.55 -9.40
CA ASP A 42 5.81 12.92 -10.80
C ASP A 42 7.23 12.62 -11.26
N PHE A 43 8.21 12.67 -10.36
CA PHE A 43 9.62 12.40 -10.68
C PHE A 43 9.91 10.93 -11.05
N LEU A 44 9.00 10.01 -10.73
CA LEU A 44 9.06 8.59 -11.13
C LEU A 44 8.35 8.32 -12.46
N CYS A 45 7.51 9.25 -12.90
CA CYS A 45 6.63 9.03 -14.04
C CYS A 45 7.29 9.47 -15.34
N ARG A 46 7.43 8.53 -16.27
CA ARG A 46 7.75 8.81 -17.66
C ARG A 46 6.57 9.48 -18.36
N ASP A 47 6.88 10.48 -19.18
CA ASP A 47 5.97 11.20 -20.05
C ASP A 47 6.27 10.87 -21.50
N ASP A 48 5.33 10.17 -22.14
CA ASP A 48 5.47 9.68 -23.52
C ASP A 48 4.81 10.62 -24.54
N SER A 49 4.01 11.60 -24.10
CA SER A 49 3.42 12.63 -24.97
C SER A 49 4.42 13.71 -25.39
N GLY A 50 5.48 13.92 -24.60
CA GLY A 50 6.48 14.96 -24.82
C GLY A 50 6.10 16.32 -24.23
N ASP A 51 5.03 16.41 -23.44
CA ASP A 51 4.57 17.66 -22.82
C ASP A 51 5.52 18.14 -21.72
N ARG A 52 6.24 17.23 -21.08
CA ARG A 52 7.21 17.53 -20.02
C ARG A 52 8.49 16.69 -20.16
N PRO A 53 9.66 17.24 -19.80
CA PRO A 53 10.92 16.51 -19.86
C PRO A 53 10.95 15.38 -18.83
N ASN A 54 11.45 14.21 -19.24
CA ASN A 54 11.65 13.07 -18.36
C ASN A 54 12.85 13.29 -17.42
N GLY A 55 12.62 13.11 -16.12
CA GLY A 55 13.67 13.14 -15.11
C GLY A 55 14.52 11.86 -15.09
N PRO A 56 15.63 11.83 -14.35
CA PRO A 56 16.54 10.68 -14.30
C PRO A 56 15.92 9.41 -13.70
N PHE A 57 14.82 9.54 -12.95
CA PHE A 57 14.10 8.42 -12.31
C PHE A 57 12.76 8.11 -12.99
N ALA A 58 12.47 8.74 -14.13
CA ALA A 58 11.24 8.57 -14.89
C ALA A 58 11.28 7.28 -15.72
N VAL A 59 10.99 6.15 -15.08
CA VAL A 59 11.18 4.81 -15.68
C VAL A 59 9.90 4.20 -16.28
N MET A 60 8.74 4.48 -15.69
CA MET A 60 7.45 3.92 -16.10
C MET A 60 6.40 5.03 -16.12
N THR A 61 5.38 4.89 -16.94
CA THR A 61 4.21 5.78 -16.92
C THR A 61 3.47 5.66 -15.59
N ARG A 62 2.64 6.66 -15.29
CA ARG A 62 1.88 6.69 -14.04
C ARG A 62 0.94 5.49 -13.91
N ASP A 63 0.28 5.10 -14.99
CA ASP A 63 -0.64 3.96 -15.00
C ASP A 63 0.10 2.62 -14.82
N GLU A 64 1.28 2.48 -15.42
CA GLU A 64 2.11 1.30 -15.23
C GLU A 64 2.58 1.16 -13.78
N TRP A 65 2.93 2.27 -13.11
CA TRP A 65 3.24 2.27 -11.68
C TRP A 65 2.06 1.82 -10.81
N VAL A 66 0.85 2.30 -11.12
CA VAL A 66 -0.39 1.90 -10.43
C VAL A 66 -0.71 0.43 -10.66
N ALA A 67 -0.54 -0.07 -11.89
CA ALA A 67 -0.75 -1.48 -12.21
C ALA A 67 0.28 -2.38 -11.49
N LEU A 68 1.55 -1.98 -11.47
CA LEU A 68 2.62 -2.72 -10.80
C LEU A 68 2.41 -2.76 -9.28
N SER A 69 2.02 -1.65 -8.65
CA SER A 69 1.70 -1.64 -7.22
C SER A 69 0.47 -2.50 -6.91
N GLY A 70 -0.57 -2.47 -7.74
CA GLY A 70 -1.73 -3.34 -7.60
C GLY A 70 -1.38 -4.83 -7.72
N LEU A 71 -0.48 -5.19 -8.63
CA LEU A 71 0.02 -6.56 -8.76
C LEU A 71 0.85 -6.99 -7.55
N ALA A 72 1.71 -6.10 -7.04
CA ALA A 72 2.48 -6.34 -5.82
C ALA A 72 1.58 -6.54 -4.60
N GLU A 73 0.52 -5.74 -4.44
CA GLU A 73 -0.48 -5.90 -3.38
C GLU A 73 -1.21 -7.24 -3.47
N ALA A 74 -1.66 -7.63 -4.67
CA ALA A 74 -2.32 -8.92 -4.89
C ALA A 74 -1.41 -10.12 -4.57
N GLY A 75 -0.16 -10.09 -5.06
CA GLY A 75 0.83 -11.12 -4.79
C GLY A 75 1.17 -11.23 -3.30
N ALA A 76 1.32 -10.09 -2.62
CA ALA A 76 1.55 -10.04 -1.19
C ALA A 76 0.36 -10.58 -0.38
N ALA A 77 -0.87 -10.30 -0.80
CA ALA A 77 -2.07 -10.83 -0.16
C ALA A 77 -2.11 -12.36 -0.24
N VAL A 78 -1.86 -12.94 -1.42
CA VAL A 78 -1.75 -14.40 -1.58
C VAL A 78 -0.62 -14.95 -0.70
N GLY A 79 0.54 -14.28 -0.69
CA GLY A 79 1.70 -14.68 0.11
C GLY A 79 1.47 -14.63 1.63
N LEU A 80 0.56 -13.79 2.13
CA LEU A 80 0.19 -13.72 3.56
C LEU A 80 -0.69 -14.91 3.99
N LEU A 81 -1.53 -15.41 3.07
CA LEU A 81 -2.42 -16.55 3.31
C LEU A 81 -1.66 -17.87 3.39
N ILE A 82 -0.52 -17.99 2.70
CA ILE A 82 0.33 -19.18 2.71
C ILE A 82 1.32 -19.12 3.90
N PRO A 83 1.25 -20.03 4.89
CA PRO A 83 2.08 -19.95 6.10
C PRO A 83 3.59 -19.94 5.83
N ALA A 84 4.04 -20.67 4.80
CA ALA A 84 5.45 -20.78 4.42
C ALA A 84 6.03 -19.45 3.90
N THR A 85 5.22 -18.63 3.23
CA THR A 85 5.66 -17.36 2.63
C THR A 85 5.32 -16.15 3.48
N ARG A 86 4.48 -16.30 4.52
CA ARG A 86 3.92 -15.20 5.32
C ARG A 86 4.96 -14.23 5.84
N LYS A 87 6.11 -14.71 6.35
CA LYS A 87 7.18 -13.84 6.86
C LYS A 87 7.77 -12.95 5.76
N ALA A 88 8.00 -13.51 4.58
CA ALA A 88 8.51 -12.77 3.44
C ALA A 88 7.45 -11.78 2.93
N ALA A 89 6.22 -12.23 2.73
CA ALA A 89 5.10 -11.39 2.29
C ALA A 89 4.85 -10.22 3.25
N ALA A 90 4.78 -10.49 4.56
CA ALA A 90 4.62 -9.46 5.59
C ALA A 90 5.77 -8.44 5.57
N THR A 91 7.01 -8.89 5.37
CA THR A 91 8.17 -7.99 5.22
C THR A 91 8.03 -7.12 3.98
N GLY A 92 7.62 -7.71 2.85
CA GLY A 92 7.35 -6.99 1.60
C GLY A 92 6.24 -5.94 1.76
N VAL A 93 5.13 -6.29 2.41
CA VAL A 93 4.04 -5.33 2.70
C VAL A 93 4.53 -4.19 3.58
N THR A 94 5.27 -4.47 4.65
CA THR A 94 5.86 -3.42 5.50
C THR A 94 6.75 -2.48 4.68
N ALA A 95 7.64 -3.02 3.85
CA ALA A 95 8.54 -2.23 3.02
C ALA A 95 7.77 -1.38 2.00
N MET A 96 6.79 -1.97 1.32
CA MET A 96 5.96 -1.29 0.32
C MET A 96 5.16 -0.14 0.95
N LEU A 97 4.47 -0.37 2.07
CA LEU A 97 3.73 0.67 2.78
C LEU A 97 4.66 1.79 3.29
N ALA A 98 5.87 1.43 3.74
CA ALA A 98 6.87 2.41 4.14
C ALA A 98 7.34 3.27 2.95
N VAL A 99 7.57 2.68 1.77
CA VAL A 99 7.87 3.43 0.53
C VAL A 99 6.70 4.33 0.14
N PHE A 100 5.46 3.85 0.27
CA PHE A 100 4.27 4.64 -0.03
C PHE A 100 4.14 5.87 0.87
N LEU A 101 4.70 5.90 2.08
CA LEU A 101 4.71 7.11 2.92
C LEU A 101 5.33 8.30 2.19
N ALA A 102 6.39 8.10 1.40
CA ALA A 102 7.00 9.17 0.62
C ALA A 102 6.04 9.73 -0.43
N GLY A 103 5.32 8.85 -1.16
CA GLY A 103 4.30 9.26 -2.12
C GLY A 103 3.12 9.99 -1.46
N HIS A 104 2.68 9.52 -0.30
CA HIS A 104 1.62 10.19 0.47
C HIS A 104 2.06 11.55 1.03
N ALA A 105 3.31 11.68 1.47
CA ALA A 105 3.86 12.94 1.95
C ALA A 105 3.95 13.98 0.81
N ASP A 106 4.40 13.57 -0.38
CA ASP A 106 4.40 14.45 -1.55
C ASP A 106 2.98 14.82 -2.00
N ALA A 107 2.05 13.86 -1.99
CA ALA A 107 0.63 14.12 -2.27
C ALA A 107 0.02 15.13 -1.29
N LEU A 108 0.33 15.01 0.01
CA LEU A 108 -0.10 15.95 1.04
C LEU A 108 0.49 17.34 0.80
N ARG A 109 1.79 17.42 0.51
CA ARG A 109 2.47 18.69 0.18
C ARG A 109 1.81 19.38 -1.02
N ARG A 110 1.50 18.63 -2.09
CA ARG A 110 0.77 19.15 -3.26
C ARG A 110 -0.65 19.58 -2.92
N ALA A 111 -1.36 18.85 -2.08
CA ALA A 111 -2.72 19.20 -1.65
C ALA A 111 -2.78 20.52 -0.86
N TYR A 112 -1.72 20.88 -0.12
CA TYR A 112 -1.62 22.15 0.59
C TYR A 112 -1.03 23.30 -0.25
N SER A 113 -0.67 23.05 -1.51
CA SER A 113 -0.28 24.10 -2.45
C SER A 113 -1.46 24.96 -2.91
N PRO A 114 -1.23 26.10 -3.57
CA PRO A 114 -2.31 26.92 -4.15
C PRO A 114 -3.20 26.17 -5.15
N ALA A 115 -2.69 25.12 -5.80
CA ALA A 115 -3.44 24.31 -6.76
C ALA A 115 -4.29 23.21 -6.10
N GLY A 116 -4.13 22.96 -4.80
CA GLY A 116 -4.80 21.86 -4.11
C GLY A 116 -6.22 22.19 -3.62
N THR A 117 -7.12 21.22 -3.71
CA THR A 117 -8.53 21.37 -3.31
C THR A 117 -8.76 21.00 -1.84
N PRO A 118 -9.82 21.53 -1.17
CA PRO A 118 -10.18 21.15 0.19
C PRO A 118 -10.41 19.64 0.36
N ALA A 119 -10.99 18.98 -0.65
CA ALA A 119 -11.22 17.54 -0.65
C ALA A 119 -9.90 16.75 -0.65
N GLN A 120 -8.92 17.15 -1.46
CA GLN A 120 -7.59 16.54 -1.49
C GLN A 120 -6.86 16.73 -0.15
N ARG A 121 -6.91 17.94 0.43
CA ARG A 121 -6.31 18.21 1.75
C ARG A 121 -6.88 17.28 2.80
N LYS A 122 -8.20 17.20 2.91
CA LYS A 122 -8.88 16.30 3.85
C LYS A 122 -8.48 14.84 3.63
N SER A 123 -8.50 14.37 2.38
CA SER A 123 -8.20 12.97 2.05
C SER A 123 -6.76 12.59 2.42
N HIS A 124 -5.77 13.39 2.01
CA HIS A 124 -4.36 13.10 2.26
C HIS A 124 -3.98 13.27 3.74
N THR A 125 -4.57 14.25 4.45
CA THR A 125 -4.36 14.44 5.89
C THR A 125 -4.84 13.24 6.70
N VAL A 126 -5.95 12.60 6.30
CA VAL A 126 -6.45 11.38 6.95
C VAL A 126 -5.64 10.14 6.55
N ARG A 127 -5.24 10.06 5.28
CA ARG A 127 -4.57 8.87 4.74
C ARG A 127 -3.16 8.68 5.30
N LEU A 128 -2.40 9.76 5.46
CA LEU A 128 -0.99 9.67 5.89
C LEU A 128 -0.84 9.04 7.30
N PRO A 129 -1.59 9.47 8.34
CA PRO A 129 -1.54 8.81 9.65
C PRO A 129 -2.02 7.36 9.64
N LEU A 130 -2.98 7.01 8.78
CA LEU A 130 -3.52 5.65 8.67
C LEU A 130 -2.46 4.64 8.17
N GLN A 131 -1.43 5.09 7.46
CA GLN A 131 -0.32 4.22 7.01
C GLN A 131 0.46 3.62 8.18
N VAL A 132 0.63 4.36 9.28
CA VAL A 132 1.47 3.93 10.41
C VAL A 132 0.92 2.67 11.10
N PRO A 133 -0.37 2.61 11.50
CA PRO A 133 -0.97 1.37 12.01
C PRO A 133 -0.87 0.18 11.03
N LEU A 134 -1.05 0.41 9.73
CA LEU A 134 -0.97 -0.66 8.72
C LEU A 134 0.45 -1.24 8.60
N ILE A 135 1.48 -0.39 8.67
CA ILE A 135 2.89 -0.80 8.67
C ILE A 135 3.20 -1.67 9.89
N PHE A 136 2.82 -1.22 11.08
CA PHE A 136 3.03 -1.98 12.32
C PHE A 136 2.24 -3.30 12.31
N TRP A 137 1.01 -3.29 11.80
CA TRP A 137 0.21 -4.49 11.68
C TRP A 137 0.84 -5.49 10.71
N ALA A 138 1.27 -5.07 9.52
CA ALA A 138 2.01 -5.91 8.58
C ALA A 138 3.26 -6.51 9.23
N TRP A 139 4.06 -5.69 9.93
CA TRP A 139 5.27 -6.15 10.60
C TRP A 139 5.00 -7.22 11.67
N SER A 140 3.89 -7.10 12.40
CA SER A 140 3.47 -8.05 13.43
C SER A 140 3.22 -9.46 12.87
N LEU A 141 2.81 -9.58 11.60
CA LEU A 141 2.51 -10.85 10.93
C LEU A 141 3.75 -11.67 10.60
N ARG A 142 4.96 -11.11 10.75
CA ARG A 142 6.24 -11.82 10.52
C ARG A 142 6.55 -12.90 11.56
N LYS A 143 6.02 -12.77 12.78
CA LYS A 143 6.29 -13.69 13.89
C LYS A 143 5.40 -14.92 13.78
N PRO A 144 5.87 -16.16 13.96
CA PRO A 144 4.97 -17.31 14.07
C PRO A 144 4.05 -17.12 15.28
N GLY A 145 2.77 -17.51 15.15
CA GLY A 145 1.83 -17.51 16.26
C GLY A 145 2.37 -18.42 17.35
N LEU A 146 2.76 -17.82 18.48
CA LEU A 146 3.25 -18.55 19.64
C LEU A 146 2.19 -19.58 20.04
N ARG A 147 2.61 -20.85 20.18
CA ARG A 147 1.84 -21.84 20.93
C ARG A 147 1.90 -21.40 22.39
N ARG A 148 0.84 -20.76 22.88
CA ARG A 148 0.53 -20.75 24.31
C ARG A 148 -0.60 -21.73 24.53
#